data_AF-A0A931Q2M1-F1
#
_entry.id   AF-A0A931Q2M1-F1
#
_cell.length_a   1.000
_cell.length_b   1.000
_cell.length_c   1.000
_cell.angle_alpha   90.00
_cell.angle_beta   90.00
_cell.angle_gamma   90.00
#
_symmetry.space_group_name_H-M   'P 1'
#
loop_
_entity.id
_entity.type
_entity.pdbx_description
1 polymer ?
#
loop_
_entity_poly.entity_id
_entity_poly.type
_entity_poly.pdbx_seq_one_letter_code
_entity_poly.pdbx_strand_id
1 'polypeptide(L)' 'DVIAGTKGIVMYETVKAAKTSDNRIVIEVYKDFYKRRVNYDEKIKEKLKELNALEKVDWNKIKEAIEKKDGLVWDVSL' A
#
# COMPACT_ATOMS: atom_id res chain seq x y z
N ASP A 1 1.32 -24.51 15.29
CA ASP A 1 0.16 -24.07 16.11
C ASP A 1 0.42 -22.72 16.75
N VAL A 2 -0.61 -21.88 16.83
CA VAL A 2 -0.55 -20.61 17.58
C VAL A 2 -0.95 -20.91 19.04
N ILE A 3 -0.13 -20.51 20.01
CA ILE A 3 -0.32 -20.82 21.44
C ILE A 3 -1.50 -20.00 22.00
N ALA A 4 -2.36 -20.63 22.79
CA ALA A 4 -3.45 -19.95 23.50
C ALA A 4 -2.89 -18.80 24.37
N GLY A 5 -3.44 -17.59 24.20
CA GLY A 5 -2.94 -16.38 24.86
C GLY A 5 -1.94 -15.55 24.04
N THR A 6 -1.57 -15.99 22.83
CA THR A 6 -0.80 -15.17 21.88
C THR A 6 -1.59 -13.91 21.53
N LYS A 7 -0.96 -12.73 21.72
CA LYS A 7 -1.58 -11.44 21.38
C LYS A 7 -1.68 -11.28 19.86
N GLY A 8 -2.87 -10.94 19.38
CA GLY A 8 -3.12 -10.52 18.01
C GLY A 8 -3.55 -9.06 17.94
N ILE A 9 -3.28 -8.41 16.80
CA ILE A 9 -3.79 -7.07 16.50
C ILE A 9 -4.53 -7.15 15.17
N VAL A 10 -5.76 -6.62 15.13
CA VAL A 10 -6.50 -6.42 13.88
C VAL A 10 -6.11 -5.06 13.32
N MET A 11 -5.37 -5.05 12.20
CA MET A 11 -5.00 -3.84 11.50
C MET A 11 -5.91 -3.61 10.29
N TYR A 12 -6.35 -2.37 10.10
CA TYR A 12 -7.09 -1.96 8.91
C TYR A 12 -6.26 -0.98 8.10
N GLU A 13 -5.53 -1.51 7.12
CA GLU A 13 -4.69 -0.75 6.21
C GLU A 13 -5.14 -1.00 4.77
N THR A 14 -5.66 0.03 4.13
CA THR A 14 -6.12 -0.03 2.73
C THR A 14 -4.99 0.19 1.72
N VAL A 15 -3.82 0.63 2.18
CA VAL A 15 -2.65 0.91 1.36
C VAL A 15 -1.42 0.43 2.12
N LYS A 16 -0.56 -0.33 1.44
CA LYS A 16 0.80 -0.62 1.89
C LYS A 16 1.78 -0.19 0.80
N ALA A 17 2.97 0.19 1.20
CA ALA A 17 4.08 0.42 0.28
C ALA A 17 5.35 -0.17 0.86
N ALA A 18 6.22 -0.68 -0.01
CA ALA A 18 7.52 -1.18 0.37
C ALA A 18 8.57 -0.85 -0.69
N LYS A 19 9.81 -0.74 -0.23
CA LYS A 19 10.99 -0.74 -1.09
C LYS A 19 11.61 -2.13 -1.02
N THR A 20 11.74 -2.78 -2.16
CA THR A 20 12.35 -4.11 -2.27
C THR A 20 13.88 -4.04 -2.18
N SER A 21 14.54 -5.19 -2.00
CA SER A 21 16.00 -5.29 -1.95
C SER A 21 16.68 -4.85 -3.26
N ASP A 22 16.02 -4.99 -4.40
CA ASP A 22 16.45 -4.51 -5.71
C ASP A 22 16.00 -3.06 -6.02
N ASN A 23 15.65 -2.29 -4.99
CA ASN A 23 15.35 -0.85 -5.05
C ASN A 23 14.07 -0.48 -5.81
N ARG A 24 13.19 -1.44 -6.11
CA ARG A 24 11.86 -1.20 -6.67
C ARG A 24 10.90 -0.72 -5.60
N ILE A 25 9.93 0.09 -6.01
CA ILE A 25 8.85 0.57 -5.15
C ILE A 25 7.59 -0.19 -5.52
N VAL A 26 7.05 -0.91 -4.54
CA VAL A 26 5.83 -1.70 -4.72
C VAL A 26 4.74 -1.20 -3.77
N ILE A 27 3.49 -1.27 -4.23
CA ILE A 27 2.31 -0.94 -3.42
C ILE A 27 1.27 -2.05 -3.48
N GLU A 28 0.46 -2.14 -2.42
CA GLU A 28 -0.78 -2.91 -2.41
C GLU A 28 -1.92 -1.94 -2.11
N VAL A 29 -3.01 -2.01 -2.88
CA VAL A 29 -4.20 -1.19 -2.66
C VAL A 29 -5.42 -2.08 -2.47
N TYR A 30 -6.07 -1.96 -1.32
CA TYR A 30 -7.25 -2.72 -0.95
C TYR A 30 -8.51 -1.85 -0.98
N LYS A 31 -9.65 -2.50 -1.24
CA LYS A 31 -10.96 -1.85 -1.12
C LYS A 31 -11.21 -1.39 0.31
N ASP A 32 -11.86 -0.24 0.45
CA ASP A 32 -12.31 0.27 1.73
C ASP A 32 -13.56 -0.50 2.20
N PHE A 33 -13.35 -1.72 2.70
CA PHE A 33 -14.44 -2.63 3.12
C PHE A 33 -15.33 -2.03 4.20
N TYR A 34 -14.79 -1.19 5.08
CA TYR A 34 -15.55 -0.52 6.14
C TYR A 34 -16.13 0.84 5.71
N LYS A 35 -16.01 1.22 4.43
CA LYS A 35 -16.56 2.46 3.86
C LYS A 35 -16.18 3.73 4.65
N ARG A 36 -14.94 3.79 5.15
CA ARG A 36 -14.37 4.92 5.88
C ARG A 36 -14.05 6.14 4.99
N ARG A 37 -14.37 6.08 3.69
CA ARG A 37 -14.11 7.14 2.69
C ARG A 37 -12.62 7.47 2.62
N VAL A 38 -11.81 6.44 2.47
CA VAL A 38 -10.35 6.57 2.39
C VAL A 38 -9.94 7.46 1.20
N ASN A 39 -9.08 8.44 1.48
CA ASN A 39 -8.34 9.17 0.46
C ASN A 39 -7.07 8.38 0.08
N TYR A 40 -7.14 7.64 -1.03
CA TYR A 40 -6.07 6.75 -1.46
C TYR A 40 -4.80 7.50 -1.87
N ASP A 41 -4.95 8.60 -2.60
CA ASP A 41 -3.84 9.45 -3.04
C ASP A 41 -3.03 9.98 -1.86
N GLU A 42 -3.71 10.46 -0.82
CA GLU A 42 -3.06 10.98 0.38
C GLU A 42 -2.32 9.88 1.15
N LYS A 43 -2.96 8.73 1.39
CA LYS A 43 -2.31 7.58 2.06
C LYS A 43 -1.09 7.06 1.29
N ILE A 44 -1.19 6.98 -0.03
CA ILE A 44 -0.05 6.53 -0.86
C ILE A 44 1.07 7.58 -0.78
N LYS A 45 0.76 8.88 -0.85
CA LYS A 45 1.76 9.94 -0.66
C LYS A 45 2.44 9.87 0.71
N GLU A 46 1.69 9.62 1.78
CA GLU A 46 2.25 9.42 3.13
C GLU A 46 3.24 8.25 3.16
N LYS A 47 2.85 7.08 2.63
CA LYS A 47 3.71 5.90 2.57
C LYS A 47 4.95 6.10 1.69
N LEU A 48 4.81 6.77 0.56
CA LEU A 48 5.95 7.08 -0.31
C LEU A 48 6.90 8.12 0.30
N LYS A 49 6.39 9.05 1.13
CA LYS A 49 7.24 9.97 1.92
C LYS A 49 8.03 9.20 2.98
N GLU A 50 7.40 8.29 3.72
CA GLU A 50 8.08 7.41 4.69
C GLU A 50 9.24 6.64 4.03
N LEU A 51 9.09 6.27 2.75
CA LEU A 51 10.09 5.54 1.95
C LEU A 51 11.10 6.42 1.20
N ASN A 52 11.00 7.76 1.25
CA ASN A 52 11.76 8.69 0.40
C ASN A 52 11.68 8.33 -1.11
N ALA A 53 10.46 8.04 -1.58
CA ALA A 53 10.19 7.44 -2.89
C ALA A 53 9.24 8.25 -3.79
N LEU A 54 8.79 9.45 -3.38
CA LEU A 54 7.85 10.27 -4.17
C LEU A 54 8.31 10.54 -5.61
N GLU A 55 9.62 10.74 -5.80
CA GLU A 55 10.23 11.02 -7.10
C GLU A 55 10.72 9.76 -7.82
N LYS A 56 10.40 8.56 -7.30
CA LYS A 56 10.87 7.26 -7.82
C LYS A 56 9.73 6.37 -8.30
N VAL A 57 8.54 6.93 -8.43
CA VAL A 57 7.34 6.20 -8.80
C VAL A 57 6.70 6.72 -10.08
N ASP A 58 6.11 5.79 -10.83
CA ASP A 58 5.22 6.07 -11.95
C ASP A 58 3.78 6.27 -11.43
N TRP A 59 3.33 7.52 -11.46
CA TRP A 59 1.99 7.92 -11.01
C TRP A 59 0.85 7.32 -11.85
N ASN A 60 1.10 6.91 -13.10
CA ASN A 60 0.08 6.23 -13.90
C ASN A 60 -0.17 4.81 -13.39
N LYS A 61 0.90 4.07 -13.04
CA LYS A 61 0.79 2.73 -12.42
C LYS A 61 0.10 2.81 -11.06
N ILE A 62 0.39 3.86 -10.28
CA ILE A 62 -0.31 4.12 -9.02
C ILE A 62 -1.81 4.33 -9.25
N LYS A 63 -2.17 5.16 -10.23
CA LYS A 63 -3.58 5.41 -10.56
C LYS A 63 -4.30 4.12 -10.95
N GLU A 64 -3.67 3.27 -11.77
CA GLU A 64 -4.24 1.98 -12.15
C GLU A 64 -4.43 1.04 -10.95
N ALA A 65 -3.45 0.97 -10.05
CA ALA A 65 -3.56 0.21 -8.81
C ALA A 65 -4.71 0.72 -7.91
N ILE A 66 -4.88 2.05 -7.82
CA ILE A 66 -6.01 2.67 -7.12
C ILE A 66 -7.33 2.35 -7.81
N GLU A 67 -7.40 2.32 -9.15
CA GLU A 67 -8.64 1.97 -9.85
C GLU A 67 -9.04 0.52 -9.59
N LYS A 68 -8.08 -0.41 -9.66
CA LYS A 68 -8.31 -1.85 -9.48
C LYS A 68 -8.61 -2.25 -8.04
N LYS A 69 -7.88 -1.71 -7.05
CA LYS A 69 -8.01 -2.05 -5.61
C LYS A 69 -8.09 -3.56 -5.36
N ASP A 70 -7.31 -4.33 -6.11
CA ASP A 70 -7.38 -5.79 -6.15
C ASP A 70 -6.61 -6.45 -5.01
N GLY A 71 -5.85 -5.67 -4.22
CA GLY A 71 -5.01 -6.17 -3.14
C GLY A 71 -3.78 -6.94 -3.62
N LEU A 72 -3.46 -6.87 -4.92
CA LEU A 72 -2.26 -7.44 -5.50
C LEU A 72 -1.08 -6.48 -5.32
N VAL A 73 0.13 -7.02 -5.47
CA VAL A 73 1.36 -6.24 -5.46
C VAL A 73 1.56 -5.59 -6.82
N TRP A 74 1.70 -4.27 -6.84
CA TRP A 74 1.97 -3.47 -8.02
C TRP A 74 3.37 -2.88 -7.95
N ASP A 75 4.19 -3.14 -8.98
CA ASP A 75 5.46 -2.44 -9.17
C ASP A 75 5.17 -1.07 -9.79
N VAL A 76 5.39 -0.02 -8.99
CA VAL A 76 5.12 1.35 -9.37
C VAL A 76 6.40 2.15 -9.55
N SER A 77 7.55 1.50 -9.72
CA SER A 77 8.81 2.17 -10.00
C SER A 77 8.76 2.90 -11.36
N LEU A 78 9.48 4.03 -11.48
CA LEU A 78 9.76 4.70 -12.76
C LEU A 78 10.47 3.78 -13.76
#